data_AF-A0A417CLU4-F1
#
_entry.id   AF-A0A417CLU4-F1
#
_cell.length_a   1.000
_cell.length_b   1.000
_cell.length_c   1.000
_cell.angle_alpha   90.00
_cell.angle_beta   90.00
_cell.angle_gamma   90.00
#
_symmetry.space_group_name_H-M   'P 1'
#
loop_
_entity.id
_entity.type
_entity.pdbx_description
1 polymer ?
#
loop_
_entity_poly.entity_id
_entity_poly.type
_entity_poly.pdbx_seq_one_letter_code
_entity_poly.pdbx_strand_id
1 'polypeptide(L)'
;MSFWNTLKQKLRSFIPVSRTYMDNKLRELEKENKRQEKILLELQKNSQSMLELKEYVSQELHRRDDWGKRAAQVQREAKERQIWVIKCPAPEEKKIRWGDYAYAVALKRYLDRMGMYTIIDLHEDWDCEVNADVVLVLRGCEFYRPDRRNTKCLYIMWNISHPEMVTQEEYQLYDIVCVGSRHYARELQAKLTVPVYPLLQCTDTELFYPDQAAECSRGKDYLFIGNSRGVARPCVLWAAQDKLPLKIWGAGWKAMLGPDKTMVQDVFIENSQIPALYRSARVTLNDHWKDMLDYQFVNNRIFDALACGLPVISDCCDELREIFPEAVLYYSNKEEFHQCVKKIENNYEEVKAKVDEQWPVIKEQYSFEARARELVEIVEKHLQK
;
A
#
# COMPACT_ATOMS: atom_id res chain seq x y z
N MET A 1 -13.81 27.63 -40.95
CA MET A 1 -13.88 29.09 -40.68
C MET A 1 -14.66 29.28 -39.38
N SER A 2 -14.11 30.02 -38.41
CA SER A 2 -14.75 30.25 -37.11
C SER A 2 -16.10 30.95 -37.31
N PHE A 3 -17.16 30.47 -36.63
CA PHE A 3 -18.50 31.08 -36.59
C PHE A 3 -18.47 32.60 -36.42
N TRP A 4 -17.54 33.09 -35.61
CA TRP A 4 -17.30 34.50 -35.35
C TRP A 4 -16.85 35.29 -36.58
N ASN A 5 -16.08 34.70 -37.50
CA ASN A 5 -15.65 35.37 -38.74
C ASN A 5 -16.83 35.59 -39.70
N THR A 6 -17.75 34.62 -39.78
CA THR A 6 -18.95 34.72 -40.60
C THR A 6 -19.97 35.70 -39.99
N LEU A 7 -20.12 35.68 -38.67
CA LEU A 7 -20.95 36.63 -37.93
C LEU A 7 -20.42 38.06 -38.09
N LYS A 8 -19.10 38.23 -37.99
CA LYS A 8 -18.42 39.52 -38.17
C LYS A 8 -18.60 40.09 -39.58
N GLN A 9 -18.53 39.26 -40.62
CA GLN A 9 -18.80 39.70 -42.00
C GLN A 9 -20.25 40.13 -42.20
N LYS A 10 -21.22 39.40 -41.63
CA LYS A 10 -22.65 39.76 -41.72
C LYS A 10 -22.98 41.03 -40.94
N LEU A 11 -22.52 41.18 -39.71
CA LEU A 11 -22.82 42.38 -38.90
C LEU A 11 -22.24 43.67 -39.53
N ARG A 12 -21.11 43.54 -40.24
CA ARG A 12 -20.47 44.65 -40.98
C ARG A 12 -21.29 45.17 -42.15
N SER A 13 -22.22 44.40 -42.72
CA SER A 13 -23.05 44.84 -43.85
C SER A 13 -24.36 45.50 -43.44
N PHE A 14 -24.76 45.43 -42.17
CA PHE A 14 -26.09 45.87 -41.70
C PHE A 14 -26.07 47.00 -40.67
N ILE A 15 -24.95 47.28 -39.98
CA ILE A 15 -24.93 48.21 -38.85
C ILE A 15 -23.98 49.39 -39.14
N PRO A 16 -24.47 50.65 -39.15
CA PRO A 16 -23.67 51.83 -39.49
C PRO A 16 -22.88 52.33 -38.28
N VAL A 17 -21.89 51.55 -37.82
CA VAL A 17 -20.99 51.94 -36.72
C VAL A 17 -19.52 51.81 -37.15
N SER A 18 -18.62 52.49 -36.45
CA SER A 18 -17.19 52.41 -36.75
C SER A 18 -16.66 50.99 -36.60
N ARG A 19 -15.75 50.59 -37.50
CA ARG A 19 -15.13 49.24 -37.50
C ARG A 19 -14.49 48.90 -36.16
N THR A 20 -13.85 49.89 -35.52
CA THR A 20 -13.19 49.74 -34.21
C THR A 20 -14.20 49.47 -33.10
N TYR A 21 -15.35 50.15 -33.09
CA TYR A 21 -16.40 49.93 -32.10
C TYR A 21 -16.98 48.51 -32.22
N MET A 22 -17.28 48.06 -33.45
CA MET A 22 -17.80 46.73 -33.71
C MET A 22 -16.82 45.62 -33.31
N ASP A 23 -15.54 45.76 -33.64
CA ASP A 23 -14.51 44.78 -33.28
C ASP A 23 -14.30 44.71 -31.76
N ASN A 24 -14.37 45.85 -31.04
CA ASN A 24 -14.30 45.88 -29.58
C ASN A 24 -15.52 45.22 -28.93
N LYS A 25 -16.74 45.52 -29.40
CA LYS A 25 -17.96 44.89 -28.92
C LYS A 25 -17.99 43.38 -29.16
N LEU A 26 -17.49 42.92 -30.32
CA LEU A 26 -17.39 41.49 -30.61
C LEU A 26 -16.40 40.80 -29.67
N ARG A 27 -15.26 41.43 -29.36
CA ARG A 27 -14.27 40.92 -28.39
C ARG A 27 -14.82 40.88 -26.97
N GLU A 28 -15.62 41.87 -26.56
CA GLU A 28 -16.32 41.85 -25.27
C GLU A 28 -17.29 40.67 -25.21
N LEU A 29 -18.12 40.48 -26.25
CA LEU A 29 -19.05 39.35 -26.34
C LEU A 29 -18.33 37.99 -26.35
N GLU A 30 -17.20 37.86 -27.06
CA GLU A 30 -16.39 36.64 -27.03
C GLU A 30 -15.82 36.36 -25.64
N LYS A 31 -15.38 37.39 -24.90
CA LYS A 31 -14.91 37.24 -23.51
C LYS A 31 -16.05 36.85 -22.57
N GLU A 32 -17.22 37.47 -22.71
CA GLU A 32 -18.42 37.15 -21.94
C GLU A 32 -18.86 35.70 -22.20
N ASN A 33 -18.87 35.27 -23.46
CA ASN A 33 -19.27 33.91 -23.84
C ASN A 33 -18.28 32.86 -23.29
N LYS A 34 -16.97 33.11 -23.37
CA LYS A 34 -15.96 32.25 -22.74
C LYS A 34 -16.11 32.17 -21.21
N ARG A 35 -16.51 33.28 -20.57
CA ARG A 35 -16.80 33.31 -19.13
C ARG A 35 -18.04 32.48 -18.80
N GLN A 36 -19.10 32.59 -19.60
CA GLN A 36 -20.32 31.80 -19.46
C GLN A 36 -20.07 30.30 -19.68
N GLU A 37 -19.28 29.92 -20.69
CA GLU A 37 -18.85 28.53 -20.93
C GLU A 37 -18.10 27.97 -19.73
N LYS A 38 -17.18 28.75 -19.14
CA LYS A 38 -16.44 28.33 -17.94
C LYS A 38 -17.36 28.11 -16.73
N ILE A 39 -18.31 29.02 -16.51
CA ILE A 39 -19.31 28.91 -15.43
C ILE A 39 -20.18 27.66 -15.64
N LEU A 40 -20.61 27.39 -16.88
CA LEU A 40 -21.42 26.20 -17.21
C LEU A 40 -20.65 24.91 -16.93
N LEU A 41 -19.37 24.84 -17.30
CA LEU A 41 -18.49 23.71 -16.99
C LEU A 41 -18.31 23.51 -15.48
N GLU A 42 -18.12 24.60 -14.73
CA GLU A 42 -18.05 24.54 -13.25
C GLU A 42 -19.38 24.07 -12.64
N LEU A 43 -20.53 24.55 -13.13
CA LEU A 43 -21.85 24.10 -12.69
C LEU A 43 -22.11 22.63 -13.00
N GLN A 44 -21.73 22.16 -14.18
CA GLN A 44 -21.82 20.74 -14.55
C GLN A 44 -20.94 19.88 -13.62
N LYS A 45 -19.70 20.30 -13.37
CA LYS A 45 -18.79 19.61 -12.45
C LYS A 45 -19.36 19.56 -11.03
N ASN A 46 -19.92 20.67 -10.55
CA ASN A 46 -20.54 20.75 -9.23
C ASN A 46 -21.79 19.87 -9.13
N SER A 47 -22.64 19.86 -10.18
CA SER A 47 -23.83 19.00 -10.24
C SER A 47 -23.46 17.52 -10.21
N GLN A 48 -22.43 17.13 -10.95
CA GLN A 48 -21.90 15.77 -10.94
C GLN A 48 -21.37 15.40 -9.54
N SER A 49 -20.59 16.29 -8.93
CA SER A 49 -20.05 16.09 -7.58
C SER A 49 -21.16 15.96 -6.53
N MET A 50 -22.26 16.72 -6.68
CA MET A 50 -23.43 16.60 -5.79
C MET A 50 -24.17 15.27 -5.97
N LEU A 51 -24.25 14.77 -7.20
CA LEU A 51 -24.87 13.47 -7.47
C LEU A 51 -24.06 12.34 -6.82
N GLU A 52 -22.75 12.36 -6.99
CA GLU A 52 -21.80 11.43 -6.36
C GLU A 52 -21.89 11.48 -4.83
N LEU A 53 -21.94 12.69 -4.25
CA LEU A 53 -22.12 12.87 -2.82
C LEU A 53 -23.47 12.31 -2.33
N LYS A 54 -24.54 12.50 -3.09
CA LYS A 54 -25.87 11.97 -2.75
C LYS A 54 -25.89 10.44 -2.79
N GLU A 55 -25.26 9.83 -3.79
CA GLU A 55 -25.11 8.38 -3.88
C GLU A 55 -24.28 7.84 -2.72
N TYR A 56 -23.14 8.45 -2.42
CA TYR A 56 -22.30 8.12 -1.27
C TYR A 56 -23.09 8.19 0.05
N VAL A 57 -23.77 9.30 0.32
CA VAL A 57 -24.59 9.46 1.54
C VAL A 57 -25.70 8.41 1.60
N SER A 58 -26.35 8.11 0.47
CA SER A 58 -27.38 7.06 0.42
C SER A 58 -26.79 5.69 0.77
N GLN A 59 -25.63 5.33 0.22
CA GLN A 59 -24.96 4.07 0.53
C GLN A 59 -24.56 3.98 1.99
N GLU A 60 -24.00 5.06 2.56
CA GLU A 60 -23.63 5.12 3.98
C GLU A 60 -24.83 4.98 4.92
N LEU A 61 -25.98 5.56 4.56
CA LEU A 61 -27.21 5.38 5.33
C LEU A 61 -27.71 3.93 5.29
N HIS A 62 -27.67 3.27 4.13
CA HIS A 62 -28.05 1.85 4.03
C HIS A 62 -27.09 0.96 4.83
N ARG A 63 -25.78 1.21 4.75
CA ARG A 63 -24.79 0.50 5.56
C ARG A 63 -25.09 0.65 7.05
N ARG A 64 -25.39 1.88 7.49
CA ARG A 64 -25.78 2.19 8.88
C ARG A 64 -26.99 1.40 9.36
N ASP A 65 -28.04 1.32 8.53
CA ASP A 65 -29.25 0.58 8.86
C ASP A 65 -28.99 -0.93 8.99
N ASP A 66 -27.93 -1.44 8.36
CA ASP A 66 -27.53 -2.84 8.40
C ASP A 66 -26.51 -3.18 9.51
N TRP A 67 -25.98 -2.19 10.24
CA TRP A 67 -24.98 -2.41 11.31
C TRP A 67 -25.46 -3.37 12.39
N GLY A 68 -26.66 -3.15 12.95
CA GLY A 68 -27.21 -4.03 13.99
C GLY A 68 -27.45 -5.46 13.49
N LYS A 69 -27.80 -5.62 12.20
CA LYS A 69 -27.97 -6.94 11.58
C LYS A 69 -26.62 -7.63 11.42
N ARG A 70 -25.58 -6.91 11.00
CA ARG A 70 -24.21 -7.41 10.85
C ARG A 70 -23.67 -7.90 12.19
N ALA A 71 -23.80 -7.10 13.26
CA ALA A 71 -23.37 -7.51 14.60
C ALA A 71 -24.06 -8.81 15.06
N ALA A 72 -25.39 -8.90 14.89
CA ALA A 72 -26.14 -10.10 15.26
C ALA A 72 -25.77 -11.32 14.40
N GLN A 73 -25.53 -11.12 13.10
CA GLN A 73 -25.08 -12.17 12.18
C GLN A 73 -23.69 -12.68 12.57
N VAL A 74 -22.73 -11.77 12.80
CA VAL A 74 -21.37 -12.12 13.19
C VAL A 74 -21.38 -12.91 14.50
N GLN A 75 -22.13 -12.47 15.51
CA GLN A 75 -22.27 -13.22 16.76
C GLN A 75 -22.80 -14.64 16.54
N ARG A 76 -23.82 -14.80 15.67
CA ARG A 76 -24.40 -16.10 15.35
C ARG A 76 -23.42 -17.02 14.62
N GLU A 77 -22.65 -16.48 13.68
CA GLU A 77 -21.67 -17.23 12.89
C GLU A 77 -20.42 -17.58 13.69
N ALA A 78 -19.97 -16.67 14.56
CA ALA A 78 -18.85 -16.89 15.48
C ALA A 78 -19.12 -18.03 16.46
N LYS A 79 -20.38 -18.17 16.91
CA LYS A 79 -20.79 -19.11 17.97
C LYS A 79 -20.02 -18.79 19.27
N GLU A 80 -19.19 -19.72 19.74
CA GLU A 80 -18.35 -19.58 20.94
C GLU A 80 -16.92 -19.11 20.62
N ARG A 81 -16.59 -18.90 19.34
CA ARG A 81 -15.26 -18.46 18.92
C ARG A 81 -15.08 -16.97 19.19
N GLN A 82 -13.86 -16.60 19.57
CA GLN A 82 -13.47 -15.19 19.72
C GLN A 82 -13.57 -14.45 18.38
N ILE A 83 -14.25 -13.31 18.38
CA ILE A 83 -14.49 -12.46 17.20
C ILE A 83 -13.31 -11.50 17.04
N TRP A 84 -12.59 -11.64 15.93
CA TRP A 84 -11.49 -10.76 15.55
C TRP A 84 -11.89 -9.90 14.36
N VAL A 85 -11.60 -8.60 14.43
CA VAL A 85 -11.86 -7.67 13.33
C VAL A 85 -10.54 -7.04 12.88
N ILE A 86 -10.14 -7.30 11.64
CA ILE A 86 -8.99 -6.66 11.03
C ILE A 86 -9.48 -5.39 10.33
N LYS A 87 -9.11 -4.22 10.85
CA LYS A 87 -9.36 -2.93 10.18
C LYS A 87 -8.29 -2.73 9.09
N CYS A 88 -8.71 -2.98 7.85
CA CYS A 88 -7.89 -2.84 6.65
C CYS A 88 -8.16 -1.47 6.01
N PRO A 89 -7.13 -0.67 5.69
CA PRO A 89 -7.30 0.68 5.13
C PRO A 89 -7.74 0.69 3.67
N ALA A 90 -7.80 -0.48 3.02
CA ALA A 90 -8.18 -0.57 1.63
C ALA A 90 -9.67 -0.22 1.45
N PRO A 91 -10.02 0.67 0.49
CA PRO A 91 -11.42 0.96 0.16
C PRO A 91 -12.04 -0.18 -0.66
N GLU A 92 -13.33 -0.46 -0.45
CA GLU A 92 -14.07 -1.59 -1.03
C GLU A 92 -13.90 -1.69 -2.56
N GLU A 93 -14.12 -0.59 -3.29
CA GLU A 93 -14.07 -0.59 -4.75
C GLU A 93 -12.69 -0.93 -5.33
N LYS A 94 -11.61 -0.65 -4.59
CA LYS A 94 -10.23 -0.77 -5.08
C LYS A 94 -9.39 -1.71 -4.23
N LYS A 95 -10.00 -2.51 -3.35
CA LYS A 95 -9.28 -3.32 -2.35
C LYS A 95 -8.20 -4.21 -2.92
N ILE A 96 -8.43 -4.81 -4.08
CA ILE A 96 -7.48 -5.69 -4.79
C ILE A 96 -6.18 -4.94 -5.17
N ARG A 97 -6.23 -3.60 -5.28
CA ARG A 97 -5.07 -2.76 -5.58
C ARG A 97 -4.21 -2.40 -4.37
N TRP A 98 -4.64 -2.79 -3.17
CA TRP A 98 -3.95 -2.47 -1.92
C TRP A 98 -3.26 -3.71 -1.36
N GLY A 99 -1.96 -3.59 -1.09
CA GLY A 99 -1.20 -4.65 -0.43
C GLY A 99 -1.78 -4.99 0.95
N ASP A 100 -2.31 -4.00 1.66
CA ASP A 100 -2.96 -4.14 2.96
C ASP A 100 -4.15 -5.11 2.95
N TYR A 101 -4.88 -5.19 1.83
CA TYR A 101 -5.99 -6.14 1.69
C TYR A 101 -5.47 -7.57 1.56
N ALA A 102 -4.46 -7.81 0.72
CA ALA A 102 -3.81 -9.12 0.62
C ALA A 102 -3.20 -9.54 1.96
N TYR A 103 -2.58 -8.59 2.68
CA TYR A 103 -2.03 -8.78 4.02
C TYR A 103 -3.11 -9.19 5.03
N ALA A 104 -4.25 -8.50 5.04
CA ALA A 104 -5.40 -8.83 5.90
C ALA A 104 -6.00 -10.20 5.57
N VAL A 105 -6.12 -10.55 4.28
CA VAL A 105 -6.63 -11.85 3.83
C VAL A 105 -5.71 -12.99 4.26
N ALA A 106 -4.38 -12.82 4.10
CA ALA A 106 -3.41 -13.79 4.56
C ALA A 106 -3.49 -13.98 6.07
N LEU A 107 -3.46 -12.89 6.85
CA LEU A 107 -3.55 -12.96 8.32
C LEU A 107 -4.86 -13.61 8.79
N LYS A 108 -6.00 -13.22 8.21
CA LYS A 108 -7.31 -13.82 8.52
C LYS A 108 -7.28 -15.34 8.36
N ARG A 109 -6.65 -15.85 7.29
CA ARG A 109 -6.59 -17.29 7.03
C ARG A 109 -5.91 -18.06 8.16
N TYR A 110 -4.83 -17.52 8.73
CA TYR A 110 -4.13 -18.18 9.84
C TYR A 110 -4.86 -18.00 11.17
N LEU A 111 -5.47 -16.83 11.42
CA LEU A 111 -6.29 -16.62 12.61
C LEU A 111 -7.51 -17.55 12.63
N ASP A 112 -8.20 -17.73 11.50
CA ASP A 112 -9.33 -18.67 11.40
C ASP A 112 -8.91 -20.12 11.71
N ARG A 113 -7.72 -20.54 11.26
CA ARG A 113 -7.17 -21.88 11.52
C ARG A 113 -6.84 -22.11 13.01
N MET A 114 -6.52 -21.03 13.72
CA MET A 114 -6.28 -21.05 15.17
C MET A 114 -7.58 -21.01 15.98
N GLY A 115 -8.75 -21.00 15.32
CA GLY A 115 -10.06 -21.14 15.96
C GLY A 115 -10.80 -19.83 16.18
N MET A 116 -10.26 -18.69 15.76
CA MET A 116 -10.93 -17.40 15.83
C MET A 116 -11.99 -17.26 14.73
N TYR A 117 -12.98 -16.40 14.96
CA TYR A 117 -13.85 -15.92 13.91
C TYR A 117 -13.36 -14.56 13.44
N THR A 118 -12.56 -14.55 12.36
CA THR A 118 -11.97 -13.29 11.88
C THR A 118 -12.82 -12.68 10.78
N ILE A 119 -12.99 -11.36 10.80
CA ILE A 119 -13.56 -10.58 9.70
C ILE A 119 -12.58 -9.50 9.27
N ILE A 120 -12.71 -9.06 8.03
CA ILE A 120 -11.94 -7.93 7.50
C ILE A 120 -12.93 -6.80 7.27
N ASP A 121 -12.71 -5.69 7.96
CA ASP A 121 -13.42 -4.46 7.74
C ASP A 121 -12.56 -3.57 6.85
N LEU A 122 -13.12 -3.25 5.68
CA LEU A 122 -12.53 -2.26 4.77
C LEU A 122 -12.83 -0.85 5.26
N HIS A 123 -12.18 0.14 4.66
CA HIS A 123 -12.19 1.51 5.17
C HIS A 123 -13.60 2.06 5.44
N GLU A 124 -14.54 1.81 4.53
CA GLU A 124 -15.92 2.28 4.65
C GLU A 124 -16.72 1.57 5.76
N ASP A 125 -16.26 0.40 6.21
CA ASP A 125 -16.91 -0.38 7.26
C ASP A 125 -16.34 -0.10 8.66
N TRP A 126 -15.36 0.79 8.80
CA TRP A 126 -14.62 0.96 10.05
C TRP A 126 -15.48 1.38 11.24
N ASP A 127 -16.57 2.11 10.99
CA ASP A 127 -17.51 2.58 12.00
C ASP A 127 -18.68 1.60 12.27
N CYS A 128 -18.74 0.49 11.52
CA CYS A 128 -19.75 -0.55 11.74
C CYS A 128 -19.55 -1.23 13.10
N GLU A 129 -20.63 -1.40 13.86
CA GLU A 129 -20.61 -2.18 15.09
C GLU A 129 -20.60 -3.68 14.75
N VAL A 130 -19.66 -4.42 15.35
CA VAL A 130 -19.52 -5.87 15.10
C VAL A 130 -19.34 -6.69 16.37
N ASN A 131 -19.47 -6.08 17.55
CA ASN A 131 -19.27 -6.71 18.86
C ASN A 131 -17.98 -7.54 18.95
N ALA A 132 -16.89 -6.98 18.41
CA ALA A 132 -15.59 -7.62 18.39
C ALA A 132 -15.07 -7.90 19.82
N ASP A 133 -14.40 -9.03 19.99
CA ASP A 133 -13.56 -9.27 21.17
C ASP A 133 -12.19 -8.61 20.98
N VAL A 134 -11.64 -8.66 19.76
CA VAL A 134 -10.36 -8.06 19.39
C VAL A 134 -10.51 -7.28 18.09
N VAL A 135 -10.02 -6.04 18.09
CA VAL A 135 -9.82 -5.24 16.88
C VAL A 135 -8.33 -5.08 16.63
N LEU A 136 -7.88 -5.53 15.47
CA LEU A 136 -6.51 -5.34 14.99
C LEU A 136 -6.50 -4.34 13.83
N VAL A 137 -5.80 -3.23 14.00
CA VAL A 137 -5.66 -2.22 12.95
C VAL A 137 -4.35 -2.42 12.20
N LEU A 138 -4.43 -2.62 10.88
CA LEU A 138 -3.27 -2.56 10.01
C LEU A 138 -2.96 -1.07 9.75
N ARG A 139 -2.13 -0.49 10.60
CA ARG A 139 -1.83 0.94 10.56
C ARG A 139 -0.68 1.22 9.58
N GLY A 140 -1.05 1.79 8.45
CA GLY A 140 -0.14 2.34 7.44
C GLY A 140 -0.38 3.83 7.24
N CYS A 141 -1.07 4.22 6.16
CA CYS A 141 -1.37 5.63 5.88
C CYS A 141 -2.65 6.13 6.59
N GLU A 142 -3.63 5.27 6.83
CA GLU A 142 -4.96 5.68 7.34
C GLU A 142 -5.11 5.54 8.85
N PHE A 143 -5.68 6.57 9.49
CA PHE A 143 -5.95 6.65 10.92
C PHE A 143 -7.27 5.95 11.27
N TYR A 144 -7.25 5.09 12.29
CA TYR A 144 -8.46 4.53 12.89
C TYR A 144 -8.56 4.94 14.35
N ARG A 145 -9.77 5.26 14.80
CA ARG A 145 -10.06 5.57 16.21
C ARG A 145 -10.74 4.36 16.87
N PRO A 146 -10.12 3.76 17.91
CA PRO A 146 -10.77 2.74 18.73
C PRO A 146 -12.17 3.15 19.20
N ASP A 147 -13.16 2.31 18.90
CA ASP A 147 -14.56 2.54 19.29
C ASP A 147 -14.81 2.11 20.74
N ARG A 148 -14.74 3.07 21.66
CA ARG A 148 -14.87 2.80 23.09
C ARG A 148 -16.30 2.51 23.58
N ARG A 149 -17.29 2.37 22.67
CA ARG A 149 -18.63 1.88 23.03
C ARG A 149 -18.60 0.42 23.48
N ASN A 150 -17.77 -0.41 22.84
CA ASN A 150 -17.53 -1.79 23.28
C ASN A 150 -16.43 -1.82 24.34
N THR A 151 -16.83 -1.80 25.61
CA THR A 151 -15.91 -1.75 26.75
C THR A 151 -15.12 -3.04 27.00
N LYS A 152 -15.48 -4.14 26.33
CA LYS A 152 -14.81 -5.43 26.44
C LYS A 152 -13.84 -5.72 25.31
N CYS A 153 -13.88 -4.92 24.24
CA CYS A 153 -13.02 -5.11 23.08
C CYS A 153 -11.60 -4.64 23.36
N LEU A 154 -10.64 -5.48 22.99
CA LEU A 154 -9.23 -5.16 23.02
C LEU A 154 -8.79 -4.58 21.67
N TYR A 155 -8.29 -3.35 21.67
CA TYR A 155 -7.83 -2.64 20.48
C TYR A 155 -6.30 -2.70 20.34
N ILE A 156 -5.84 -3.31 19.26
CA ILE A 156 -4.44 -3.49 18.92
C ILE A 156 -4.12 -2.68 17.66
N MET A 157 -3.14 -1.79 17.76
CA MET A 157 -2.54 -1.19 16.57
C MET A 157 -1.38 -2.08 16.12
N TRP A 158 -1.33 -2.44 14.84
CA TRP A 158 -0.10 -2.91 14.20
C TRP A 158 0.40 -1.84 13.24
N ASN A 159 1.35 -1.02 13.68
CA ASN A 159 2.03 -0.08 12.81
C ASN A 159 2.91 -0.88 11.85
N ILE A 160 2.46 -1.05 10.62
CA ILE A 160 3.18 -1.79 9.58
C ILE A 160 4.05 -0.88 8.70
N SER A 161 3.72 0.41 8.57
CA SER A 161 4.50 1.36 7.77
C SER A 161 4.26 2.80 8.20
N HIS A 162 5.04 3.73 7.63
CA HIS A 162 4.89 5.18 7.81
C HIS A 162 4.83 5.68 9.27
N PRO A 163 5.81 5.33 10.12
CA PRO A 163 5.79 5.67 11.54
C PRO A 163 5.76 7.19 11.82
N GLU A 164 6.26 8.04 10.92
CA GLU A 164 6.18 9.51 11.06
C GLU A 164 4.75 10.06 10.95
N MET A 165 3.82 9.30 10.35
CA MET A 165 2.42 9.68 10.25
C MET A 165 1.61 9.35 11.51
N VAL A 166 2.23 8.75 12.53
CA VAL A 166 1.56 8.28 13.75
C VAL A 166 2.10 9.03 14.95
N THR A 167 1.23 9.78 15.63
CA THR A 167 1.63 10.55 16.81
C THR A 167 1.64 9.69 18.07
N GLN A 168 2.32 10.15 19.12
CA GLN A 168 2.31 9.46 20.42
C GLN A 168 0.89 9.38 20.99
N GLU A 169 0.09 10.44 20.84
CA GLU A 169 -1.29 10.49 21.27
C GLU A 169 -2.14 9.44 20.54
N GLU A 170 -1.91 9.25 19.23
CA GLU A 170 -2.57 8.20 18.47
C GLU A 170 -2.24 6.81 19.02
N TYR A 171 -0.97 6.50 19.27
CA TYR A 171 -0.57 5.22 19.85
C TYR A 171 -1.27 4.95 21.19
N GLN A 172 -1.40 5.98 22.04
CA GLN A 172 -2.06 5.86 23.33
C GLN A 172 -3.58 5.68 23.24
N LEU A 173 -4.19 5.82 22.06
CA LEU A 173 -5.61 5.49 21.90
C LEU A 173 -5.88 3.99 21.97
N TYR A 174 -4.86 3.15 21.81
CA TYR A 174 -4.97 1.69 21.72
C TYR A 174 -4.63 1.02 23.05
N ASP A 175 -5.09 -0.21 23.23
CA ASP A 175 -4.79 -0.99 24.43
C ASP A 175 -3.43 -1.69 24.29
N ILE A 176 -3.03 -2.01 23.06
CA ILE A 176 -1.75 -2.61 22.72
C ILE A 176 -1.23 -2.00 21.41
N VAL A 177 0.08 -1.76 21.36
CA VAL A 177 0.78 -1.32 20.16
C VAL A 177 1.77 -2.40 19.71
N CYS A 178 1.67 -2.80 18.46
CA CYS A 178 2.59 -3.67 17.76
C CYS A 178 3.29 -2.86 16.66
N VAL A 179 4.60 -3.02 16.50
CA VAL A 179 5.41 -2.16 15.62
C VAL A 179 6.29 -3.00 14.71
N GLY A 180 6.30 -2.68 13.42
CA GLY A 180 7.11 -3.33 12.38
C GLY A 180 8.64 -3.17 12.49
N SER A 181 9.18 -2.76 13.65
CA SER A 181 10.60 -2.53 13.91
C SER A 181 10.93 -2.76 15.39
N ARG A 182 11.97 -3.57 15.67
CA ARG A 182 12.53 -3.80 17.01
C ARG A 182 13.17 -2.54 17.58
N HIS A 183 13.80 -1.76 16.72
CA HIS A 183 14.41 -0.49 17.12
C HIS A 183 13.34 0.48 17.59
N TYR A 184 12.32 0.73 16.76
CA TYR A 184 11.29 1.70 17.09
C TYR A 184 10.35 1.24 18.20
N ALA A 185 10.08 -0.07 18.31
CA ALA A 185 9.35 -0.62 19.46
C ALA A 185 10.04 -0.25 20.79
N ARG A 186 11.37 -0.40 20.88
CA ARG A 186 12.13 -0.03 22.09
C ARG A 186 12.05 1.47 22.40
N GLU A 187 12.09 2.32 21.38
CA GLU A 187 11.92 3.76 21.59
C GLU A 187 10.52 4.11 22.10
N LEU A 188 9.49 3.50 21.52
CA LEU A 188 8.11 3.74 21.92
C LEU A 188 7.82 3.20 23.32
N GLN A 189 8.42 2.07 23.72
CA GLN A 189 8.32 1.56 25.10
C GLN A 189 8.81 2.57 26.15
N ALA A 190 9.77 3.43 25.81
CA ALA A 190 10.26 4.47 26.70
C ALA A 190 9.37 5.73 26.72
N LYS A 191 8.53 5.92 25.70
CA LYS A 191 7.72 7.13 25.48
C LYS A 191 6.24 6.92 25.82
N LEU A 192 5.72 5.70 25.66
CA LEU A 192 4.30 5.38 25.79
C LEU A 192 3.99 4.67 27.10
N THR A 193 2.79 4.88 27.62
CA THR A 193 2.29 4.16 28.80
C THR A 193 1.63 2.83 28.45
N VAL A 194 1.22 2.65 27.19
CA VAL A 194 0.57 1.44 26.69
C VAL A 194 1.61 0.37 26.35
N PRO A 195 1.30 -0.94 26.50
CA PRO A 195 2.18 -2.02 26.10
C PRO A 195 2.58 -1.93 24.62
N VAL A 196 3.88 -1.97 24.34
CA VAL A 196 4.43 -1.95 22.98
C VAL A 196 5.22 -3.23 22.71
N TYR A 197 4.96 -3.89 21.59
CA TYR A 197 5.64 -5.11 21.14
C TYR A 197 6.23 -4.93 19.73
N PRO A 198 7.44 -5.44 19.46
CA PRO A 198 7.90 -5.59 18.10
C PRO A 198 7.10 -6.70 17.42
N LEU A 199 6.54 -6.42 16.25
CA LEU A 199 5.83 -7.37 15.41
C LEU A 199 6.18 -7.03 13.95
N LEU A 200 7.24 -7.68 13.43
CA LEU A 200 7.79 -7.35 12.13
C LEU A 200 6.86 -7.79 10.99
N GLN A 201 7.07 -7.20 9.81
CA GLN A 201 6.38 -7.66 8.61
C GLN A 201 6.70 -9.13 8.29
N CYS A 202 5.83 -9.76 7.51
CA CYS A 202 5.86 -11.18 7.23
C CYS A 202 5.28 -11.50 5.85
N THR A 203 5.59 -12.67 5.33
CA THR A 203 5.10 -13.13 4.03
C THR A 203 4.15 -14.33 4.14
N ASP A 204 3.33 -14.51 3.10
CA ASP A 204 2.44 -15.66 2.98
C ASP A 204 3.18 -16.84 2.35
N THR A 205 3.71 -17.73 3.17
CA THR A 205 4.50 -18.87 2.72
C THR A 205 3.72 -19.95 1.97
N GLU A 206 2.39 -19.87 1.91
CA GLU A 206 1.58 -20.72 1.02
C GLU A 206 1.49 -20.16 -0.40
N LEU A 207 1.76 -18.87 -0.57
CA LEU A 207 1.73 -18.17 -1.85
C LEU A 207 3.15 -17.89 -2.37
N PHE A 208 4.00 -17.33 -1.51
CA PHE A 208 5.41 -17.04 -1.74
C PHE A 208 6.26 -18.18 -1.17
N TYR A 209 6.77 -19.01 -2.07
CA TYR A 209 7.63 -20.14 -1.72
C TYR A 209 8.58 -20.46 -2.89
N PRO A 210 9.73 -21.11 -2.63
CA PRO A 210 10.66 -21.49 -3.69
C PRO A 210 10.04 -22.55 -4.60
N ASP A 211 10.21 -22.42 -5.90
CA ASP A 211 9.73 -23.38 -6.89
C ASP A 211 10.87 -23.69 -7.86
N GLN A 212 11.58 -24.77 -7.58
CA GLN A 212 12.76 -25.17 -8.36
C GLN A 212 12.46 -25.31 -9.85
N ALA A 213 11.28 -25.79 -10.23
CA ALA A 213 10.92 -25.96 -11.63
C ALA A 213 10.75 -24.62 -12.33
N ALA A 214 10.06 -23.67 -11.69
CA ALA A 214 9.92 -22.31 -12.20
C ALA A 214 11.27 -21.57 -12.25
N GLU A 215 12.11 -21.77 -11.23
CA GLU A 215 13.42 -21.14 -11.11
C GLU A 215 14.42 -21.60 -12.18
N CYS A 216 14.32 -22.84 -12.67
CA CYS A 216 15.09 -23.31 -13.81
C CYS A 216 14.85 -22.49 -15.09
N SER A 217 13.70 -21.81 -15.19
CA SER A 217 13.33 -20.96 -16.33
C SER A 217 13.61 -19.48 -16.10
N ARG A 218 14.38 -19.13 -15.06
CA ARG A 218 14.63 -17.74 -14.65
C ARG A 218 15.30 -16.94 -15.78
N GLY A 219 14.66 -15.84 -16.14
CA GLY A 219 15.12 -14.89 -17.13
C GLY A 219 16.20 -13.94 -16.60
N LYS A 220 16.51 -12.93 -17.41
CA LYS A 220 17.50 -11.88 -17.09
C LYS A 220 16.87 -10.60 -16.55
N ASP A 221 15.55 -10.60 -16.34
CA ASP A 221 14.81 -9.39 -16.00
C ASP A 221 15.10 -8.93 -14.56
N TYR A 222 15.25 -7.62 -14.40
CA TYR A 222 15.27 -6.95 -13.11
C TYR A 222 13.85 -6.47 -12.81
N LEU A 223 13.34 -6.69 -11.61
CA LEU A 223 11.97 -6.25 -11.27
C LEU A 223 11.95 -5.09 -10.29
N PHE A 224 11.01 -4.18 -10.47
CA PHE A 224 10.58 -3.28 -9.42
C PHE A 224 9.05 -3.30 -9.33
N ILE A 225 8.52 -3.62 -8.14
CA ILE A 225 7.08 -3.60 -7.86
C ILE A 225 6.83 -2.53 -6.80
N GLY A 226 6.06 -1.51 -7.17
CA GLY A 226 5.72 -0.41 -6.28
C GLY A 226 5.38 0.87 -7.02
N ASN A 227 4.54 1.71 -6.42
CA ASN A 227 4.16 3.00 -7.00
C ASN A 227 5.27 4.04 -6.77
N SER A 228 5.48 4.95 -7.73
CA SER A 228 6.41 6.07 -7.52
C SER A 228 5.87 7.06 -6.48
N ARG A 229 4.54 7.23 -6.43
CA ARG A 229 3.84 8.26 -5.64
C ARG A 229 4.44 9.66 -5.83
N GLY A 230 5.00 9.94 -7.00
CA GLY A 230 5.66 11.22 -7.31
C GLY A 230 7.04 11.41 -6.67
N VAL A 231 7.58 10.39 -5.99
CA VAL A 231 8.90 10.43 -5.34
C VAL A 231 9.92 9.68 -6.17
N ALA A 232 11.08 10.30 -6.38
CA ALA A 232 12.22 9.70 -7.07
C ALA A 232 12.80 8.56 -6.23
N ARG A 233 12.90 7.36 -6.82
CA ARG A 233 13.52 6.19 -6.18
C ARG A 233 14.89 5.91 -6.81
N PRO A 234 16.00 6.11 -6.08
CA PRO A 234 17.34 6.09 -6.67
C PRO A 234 17.66 4.82 -7.46
N CYS A 235 17.39 3.62 -6.93
CA CYS A 235 17.70 2.37 -7.62
C CYS A 235 16.97 2.21 -8.96
N VAL A 236 15.70 2.64 -9.04
CA VAL A 236 14.92 2.61 -10.28
C VAL A 236 15.51 3.58 -11.30
N LEU A 237 15.89 4.78 -10.86
CA LEU A 237 16.48 5.79 -11.74
C LEU A 237 17.86 5.37 -12.25
N TRP A 238 18.71 4.81 -11.39
CA TRP A 238 20.03 4.30 -11.80
C TRP A 238 19.90 3.14 -12.77
N ALA A 239 19.06 2.15 -12.46
CA ALA A 239 18.79 1.02 -13.36
C ALA A 239 18.28 1.47 -14.74
N ALA A 240 17.40 2.49 -14.78
CA ALA A 240 16.89 3.04 -16.03
C ALA A 240 17.96 3.81 -16.83
N GLN A 241 18.81 4.58 -16.14
CA GLN A 241 19.95 5.29 -16.75
C GLN A 241 20.95 4.30 -17.35
N ASP A 242 21.23 3.22 -16.64
CA ASP A 242 22.23 2.21 -17.02
C ASP A 242 21.67 1.17 -18.02
N LYS A 243 20.39 1.32 -18.43
CA LYS A 243 19.70 0.45 -19.39
C LYS A 243 19.70 -1.02 -18.98
N LEU A 244 19.58 -1.29 -17.67
CA LEU A 244 19.32 -2.63 -17.17
C LEU A 244 17.99 -3.15 -17.75
N PRO A 245 17.80 -4.48 -17.90
CA PRO A 245 16.55 -5.07 -18.36
C PRO A 245 15.46 -4.99 -17.26
N LEU A 246 15.14 -3.76 -16.86
CA LEU A 246 14.23 -3.44 -15.78
C LEU A 246 12.78 -3.48 -16.26
N LYS A 247 11.96 -4.20 -15.49
CA LYS A 247 10.51 -4.28 -15.65
C LYS A 247 9.83 -3.76 -14.39
N ILE A 248 8.93 -2.80 -14.58
CA ILE A 248 8.29 -2.07 -13.48
C ILE A 248 6.78 -2.31 -13.48
N TRP A 249 6.23 -2.67 -12.32
CA TRP A 249 4.79 -2.68 -12.06
C TRP A 249 4.46 -1.64 -11.00
N GLY A 250 3.71 -0.61 -11.39
CA GLY A 250 3.27 0.45 -10.48
C GLY A 250 2.86 1.74 -11.18
N ALA A 251 1.98 2.49 -10.52
CA ALA A 251 1.50 3.77 -10.98
C ALA A 251 2.56 4.88 -10.82
N GLY A 252 2.48 5.89 -11.69
CA GLY A 252 3.30 7.10 -11.63
C GLY A 252 4.68 7.02 -12.30
N TRP A 253 5.10 5.85 -12.77
CA TRP A 253 6.42 5.66 -13.38
C TRP A 253 6.56 6.22 -14.79
N LYS A 254 5.51 6.10 -15.63
CA LYS A 254 5.58 6.57 -17.04
C LYS A 254 5.91 8.06 -17.15
N ALA A 255 5.37 8.87 -16.23
CA ALA A 255 5.66 10.30 -16.17
C ALA A 255 7.09 10.57 -15.64
N MET A 256 7.53 9.79 -14.64
CA MET A 256 8.84 9.97 -14.00
C MET A 256 10.00 9.54 -14.90
N LEU A 257 9.85 8.46 -15.66
CA LEU A 257 10.92 7.90 -16.49
C LEU A 257 11.03 8.55 -17.87
N GLY A 258 10.02 9.30 -18.31
CA GLY A 258 10.03 10.01 -19.59
C GLY A 258 10.42 9.12 -20.77
N PRO A 259 11.63 9.26 -21.36
CA PRO A 259 12.11 8.39 -22.44
C PRO A 259 12.12 6.90 -22.10
N ASP A 260 12.37 6.54 -20.84
CA ASP A 260 12.51 5.14 -20.38
C ASP A 260 11.19 4.51 -19.92
N LYS A 261 10.05 5.14 -20.24
CA LYS A 261 8.70 4.67 -19.87
C LYS A 261 8.35 3.26 -20.40
N THR A 262 9.09 2.73 -21.36
CA THR A 262 8.90 1.37 -21.91
C THR A 262 9.27 0.28 -20.90
N MET A 263 10.03 0.61 -19.86
CA MET A 263 10.32 -0.30 -18.73
C MET A 263 9.06 -0.58 -17.89
N VAL A 264 8.06 0.29 -17.92
CA VAL A 264 6.80 0.13 -17.18
C VAL A 264 5.90 -0.86 -17.90
N GLN A 265 5.72 -2.03 -17.30
CA GLN A 265 4.88 -3.11 -17.84
C GLN A 265 3.40 -2.82 -17.60
N ASP A 266 3.05 -2.47 -16.37
CA ASP A 266 1.69 -2.09 -15.99
C ASP A 266 1.70 -1.10 -14.81
N VAL A 267 0.57 -0.44 -14.57
CA VAL A 267 0.35 0.41 -13.39
C VAL A 267 -0.04 -0.41 -12.16
N PHE A 268 -0.36 -1.70 -12.33
CA PHE A 268 -0.86 -2.56 -11.28
C PHE A 268 -0.53 -4.05 -11.56
N ILE A 269 -0.34 -4.84 -10.51
CA ILE A 269 -0.29 -6.29 -10.55
C ILE A 269 -1.03 -6.86 -9.34
N GLU A 270 -1.85 -7.90 -9.57
CA GLU A 270 -2.54 -8.60 -8.48
C GLU A 270 -1.55 -9.38 -7.61
N ASN A 271 -1.79 -9.40 -6.30
CA ASN A 271 -0.89 -10.05 -5.34
C ASN A 271 -0.65 -11.54 -5.65
N SER A 272 -1.67 -12.24 -6.15
CA SER A 272 -1.60 -13.66 -6.55
C SER A 272 -0.66 -13.92 -7.74
N GLN A 273 -0.36 -12.91 -8.55
CA GLN A 273 0.51 -13.02 -9.74
C GLN A 273 1.97 -12.70 -9.42
N ILE A 274 2.25 -12.03 -8.31
CA ILE A 274 3.60 -11.61 -7.91
C ILE A 274 4.56 -12.81 -7.75
N PRO A 275 4.19 -13.94 -7.11
CA PRO A 275 5.11 -15.07 -6.92
C PRO A 275 5.66 -15.62 -8.24
N ALA A 276 4.83 -15.70 -9.29
CA ALA A 276 5.26 -16.17 -10.60
C ALA A 276 6.29 -15.23 -11.25
N LEU A 277 6.11 -13.90 -11.09
CA LEU A 277 7.12 -12.94 -11.51
C LEU A 277 8.42 -13.10 -10.72
N TYR A 278 8.32 -13.26 -9.40
CA TYR A 278 9.52 -13.38 -8.57
C TYR A 278 10.35 -14.64 -8.89
N ARG A 279 9.68 -15.77 -9.13
CA ARG A 279 10.36 -17.03 -9.50
C ARG A 279 11.02 -16.97 -10.88
N SER A 280 10.49 -16.16 -11.80
CA SER A 280 10.98 -16.06 -13.18
C SER A 280 11.99 -14.92 -13.43
N ALA A 281 12.15 -13.97 -12.52
CA ALA A 281 13.05 -12.83 -12.72
C ALA A 281 14.45 -13.06 -12.17
N ARG A 282 15.46 -12.33 -12.64
CA ARG A 282 16.85 -12.45 -12.16
C ARG A 282 17.01 -11.97 -10.72
N VAL A 283 16.53 -10.76 -10.46
CA VAL A 283 16.69 -10.02 -9.20
C VAL A 283 15.56 -8.99 -9.09
N THR A 284 15.15 -8.63 -7.86
CA THR A 284 14.29 -7.47 -7.66
C THR A 284 15.06 -6.32 -7.01
N LEU A 285 14.76 -5.11 -7.46
CA LEU A 285 15.16 -3.86 -6.85
C LEU A 285 14.13 -3.48 -5.79
N ASN A 286 14.62 -3.17 -4.61
CA ASN A 286 13.83 -2.66 -3.50
C ASN A 286 14.42 -1.32 -3.02
N ASP A 287 13.54 -0.51 -2.45
CA ASP A 287 13.88 0.69 -1.71
C ASP A 287 12.84 0.88 -0.59
N HIS A 288 13.12 1.73 0.38
CA HIS A 288 12.19 2.08 1.44
C HIS A 288 11.80 3.55 1.35
N TRP A 289 10.71 3.89 2.03
CA TRP A 289 10.45 5.29 2.35
C TRP A 289 11.47 5.77 3.37
N LYS A 290 11.79 7.07 3.34
CA LYS A 290 12.81 7.69 4.20
C LYS A 290 12.50 7.47 5.69
N ASP A 291 11.24 7.70 6.07
CA ASP A 291 10.73 7.43 7.42
C ASP A 291 10.90 5.96 7.80
N MET A 292 10.55 5.03 6.90
CA MET A 292 10.74 3.61 7.16
C MET A 292 12.21 3.24 7.40
N LEU A 293 13.18 3.83 6.66
CA LEU A 293 14.60 3.61 6.93
C LEU A 293 15.01 4.17 8.29
N ASP A 294 14.63 5.41 8.59
CA ASP A 294 15.04 6.12 9.80
C ASP A 294 14.58 5.40 11.07
N TYR A 295 13.38 4.80 11.03
CA TYR A 295 12.82 4.01 12.12
C TYR A 295 13.06 2.49 11.97
N GLN A 296 13.90 2.09 11.01
CA GLN A 296 14.33 0.72 10.74
C GLN A 296 13.21 -0.28 10.44
N PHE A 297 12.15 0.13 9.73
CA PHE A 297 11.11 -0.77 9.24
C PHE A 297 11.57 -1.51 7.97
N VAL A 298 11.46 -2.83 7.98
CA VAL A 298 11.63 -3.65 6.78
C VAL A 298 10.31 -3.81 6.05
N ASN A 299 10.27 -3.46 4.76
CA ASN A 299 9.06 -3.57 3.97
C ASN A 299 8.83 -4.99 3.39
N ASN A 300 7.56 -5.31 3.12
CA ASN A 300 7.10 -6.67 2.78
C ASN A 300 7.78 -7.29 1.56
N ARG A 301 8.14 -6.46 0.57
CA ARG A 301 8.65 -6.96 -0.72
C ARG A 301 9.92 -7.77 -0.54
N ILE A 302 10.73 -7.46 0.46
CA ILE A 302 11.94 -8.22 0.78
C ILE A 302 11.57 -9.63 1.22
N PHE A 303 10.64 -9.76 2.18
CA PHE A 303 10.18 -11.07 2.65
C PHE A 303 9.55 -11.89 1.53
N ASP A 304 8.66 -11.27 0.74
CA ASP A 304 7.99 -11.94 -0.38
C ASP A 304 8.99 -12.42 -1.46
N ALA A 305 9.99 -11.59 -1.80
CA ALA A 305 10.98 -11.93 -2.82
C ALA A 305 11.92 -13.04 -2.35
N LEU A 306 12.47 -12.92 -1.14
CA LEU A 306 13.36 -13.95 -0.58
C LEU A 306 12.60 -15.27 -0.35
N ALA A 307 11.33 -15.23 0.04
CA ALA A 307 10.47 -16.41 0.12
C ALA A 307 10.29 -17.12 -1.22
N CYS A 308 10.32 -16.39 -2.34
CA CYS A 308 10.32 -16.97 -3.68
C CYS A 308 11.72 -17.35 -4.22
N GLY A 309 12.75 -17.34 -3.36
CA GLY A 309 14.12 -17.62 -3.78
C GLY A 309 14.71 -16.53 -4.69
N LEU A 310 14.14 -15.32 -4.73
CA LEU A 310 14.61 -14.23 -5.60
C LEU A 310 15.64 -13.36 -4.86
N PRO A 311 16.86 -13.20 -5.39
CA PRO A 311 17.79 -12.20 -4.89
C PRO A 311 17.22 -10.78 -4.89
N VAL A 312 17.59 -10.00 -3.88
CA VAL A 312 17.13 -8.62 -3.69
C VAL A 312 18.33 -7.68 -3.65
N ILE A 313 18.25 -6.57 -4.40
CA ILE A 313 19.12 -5.41 -4.25
C ILE A 313 18.30 -4.33 -3.54
N SER A 314 18.76 -3.86 -2.37
CA SER A 314 18.00 -2.93 -1.53
C SER A 314 18.88 -1.84 -0.93
N ASP A 315 18.27 -0.70 -0.61
CA ASP A 315 18.79 0.18 0.43
C ASP A 315 18.78 -0.53 1.79
N CYS A 316 19.49 0.03 2.77
CA CYS A 316 19.83 -0.67 4.00
C CYS A 316 19.41 0.10 5.25
N CYS A 317 18.87 -0.63 6.23
CA CYS A 317 18.79 -0.26 7.63
C CYS A 317 19.40 -1.39 8.48
N ASP A 318 19.75 -1.11 9.73
CA ASP A 318 20.40 -2.10 10.60
C ASP A 318 19.51 -3.32 10.84
N GLU A 319 18.21 -3.13 11.08
CA GLU A 319 17.25 -4.23 11.25
C GLU A 319 17.26 -5.20 10.04
N LEU A 320 17.28 -4.68 8.81
CA LEU A 320 17.34 -5.52 7.62
C LEU A 320 18.65 -6.31 7.54
N ARG A 321 19.78 -5.70 7.93
CA ARG A 321 21.09 -6.34 7.93
C ARG A 321 21.22 -7.40 9.03
N GLU A 322 20.57 -7.20 10.17
CA GLU A 322 20.48 -8.20 11.22
C GLU A 322 19.67 -9.43 10.78
N ILE A 323 18.55 -9.21 10.07
CA ILE A 323 17.66 -10.29 9.63
C ILE A 323 18.27 -11.08 8.46
N PHE A 324 18.82 -10.39 7.45
CA PHE A 324 19.26 -11.02 6.19
C PHE A 324 20.69 -10.62 5.78
N PRO A 325 21.71 -10.88 6.62
CA PRO A 325 23.06 -10.31 6.45
C PRO A 325 23.71 -10.62 5.10
N GLU A 326 23.47 -11.81 4.54
CA GLU A 326 24.08 -12.28 3.29
C GLU A 326 23.08 -12.48 2.14
N ALA A 327 21.78 -12.46 2.42
CA ALA A 327 20.74 -12.77 1.43
C ALA A 327 20.24 -11.54 0.65
N VAL A 328 20.55 -10.34 1.12
CA VAL A 328 20.25 -9.07 0.44
C VAL A 328 21.55 -8.40 0.03
N LEU A 329 21.57 -7.83 -1.18
CA LEU A 329 22.66 -6.99 -1.65
C LEU A 329 22.35 -5.53 -1.33
N TYR A 330 23.20 -4.91 -0.53
CA TYR A 330 22.95 -3.60 0.05
C TYR A 330 23.64 -2.47 -0.72
N TYR A 331 22.93 -1.36 -0.92
CA TYR A 331 23.51 -0.11 -1.40
C TYR A 331 23.11 1.08 -0.53
N SER A 332 23.96 2.09 -0.48
CA SER A 332 23.66 3.42 0.08
C SER A 332 23.92 4.56 -0.93
N ASN A 333 24.59 4.25 -2.03
CA ASN A 333 24.93 5.19 -3.10
C ASN A 333 24.97 4.47 -4.46
N LYS A 334 25.21 5.23 -5.54
CA LYS A 334 25.19 4.71 -6.91
C LYS A 334 26.34 3.72 -7.15
N GLU A 335 27.50 3.96 -6.55
CA GLU A 335 28.68 3.12 -6.69
C GLU A 335 28.45 1.72 -6.11
N GLU A 336 27.88 1.64 -4.90
CA GLU A 336 27.50 0.37 -4.26
C GLU A 336 26.37 -0.34 -5.02
N PHE A 337 25.40 0.41 -5.56
CA PHE A 337 24.37 -0.16 -6.42
C PHE A 337 24.99 -0.85 -7.65
N HIS A 338 25.96 -0.21 -8.32
CA HIS A 338 26.68 -0.85 -9.43
C HIS A 338 27.48 -2.08 -8.98
N GLN A 339 28.05 -2.08 -7.77
CA GLN A 339 28.72 -3.26 -7.22
C GLN A 339 27.74 -4.41 -7.01
N CYS A 340 26.54 -4.12 -6.51
CA CYS A 340 25.47 -5.11 -6.36
C CYS A 340 25.07 -5.72 -7.71
N VAL A 341 24.86 -4.87 -8.73
CA VAL A 341 24.57 -5.32 -10.10
C VAL A 341 25.69 -6.22 -10.63
N LYS A 342 26.96 -5.79 -10.50
CA LYS A 342 28.12 -6.62 -10.91
C LYS A 342 28.15 -7.96 -10.20
N LYS A 343 27.81 -8.01 -8.91
CA LYS A 343 27.75 -9.26 -8.14
C LYS A 343 26.63 -10.18 -8.62
N ILE A 344 25.44 -9.64 -8.94
CA ILE A 344 24.35 -10.43 -9.55
C ILE A 344 24.72 -10.99 -10.92
N GLU A 345 25.41 -10.20 -11.75
CA GLU A 345 25.77 -10.64 -13.10
C GLU A 345 26.90 -11.68 -13.11
N ASN A 346 27.87 -11.56 -12.19
CA ASN A 346 29.07 -12.40 -12.19
C ASN A 346 29.05 -13.56 -11.18
N ASN A 347 28.29 -13.45 -10.08
CA ASN A 347 28.30 -14.36 -8.94
C ASN A 347 26.89 -14.82 -8.53
N TYR A 348 26.00 -14.99 -9.51
CA TYR A 348 24.58 -15.25 -9.21
C TYR A 348 24.33 -16.48 -8.36
N GLU A 349 24.94 -17.62 -8.69
CA GLU A 349 24.71 -18.88 -7.98
C GLU A 349 25.13 -18.78 -6.50
N GLU A 350 26.19 -18.03 -6.21
CA GLU A 350 26.64 -17.73 -4.85
C GLU A 350 25.61 -16.89 -4.09
N VAL A 351 25.07 -15.83 -4.73
CA VAL A 351 24.02 -14.99 -4.14
C VAL A 351 22.74 -15.79 -3.93
N LYS A 352 22.35 -16.60 -4.92
CA LYS A 352 21.14 -17.44 -4.88
C LYS A 352 21.22 -18.47 -3.76
N ALA A 353 22.36 -19.13 -3.57
CA ALA A 353 22.56 -20.06 -2.46
C ALA A 353 22.29 -19.39 -1.10
N LYS A 354 22.77 -18.15 -0.90
CA LYS A 354 22.52 -17.38 0.32
C LYS A 354 21.06 -17.01 0.53
N VAL A 355 20.32 -16.76 -0.55
CA VAL A 355 18.87 -16.52 -0.51
C VAL A 355 18.13 -17.80 -0.12
N ASP A 356 18.49 -18.94 -0.71
CA ASP A 356 17.83 -20.22 -0.45
C ASP A 356 18.03 -20.70 0.99
N GLU A 357 19.20 -20.42 1.59
CA GLU A 357 19.48 -20.65 3.01
C GLU A 357 18.47 -19.95 3.95
N GLN A 358 17.81 -18.87 3.51
CA GLN A 358 16.86 -18.11 4.36
C GLN A 358 15.46 -18.71 4.43
N TRP A 359 15.08 -19.58 3.49
CA TRP A 359 13.70 -20.08 3.41
C TRP A 359 13.17 -20.70 4.71
N PRO A 360 13.92 -21.57 5.42
CA PRO A 360 13.46 -22.13 6.70
C PRO A 360 13.18 -21.04 7.74
N VAL A 361 14.06 -20.05 7.86
CA VAL A 361 13.94 -18.94 8.82
C VAL A 361 12.73 -18.06 8.47
N ILE A 362 12.53 -17.75 7.19
CA ILE A 362 11.36 -16.99 6.74
C ILE A 362 10.07 -17.73 7.09
N LYS A 363 10.01 -19.03 6.80
CA LYS A 363 8.83 -19.85 7.08
C LYS A 363 8.52 -19.94 8.57
N GLU A 364 9.54 -20.10 9.41
CA GLU A 364 9.37 -20.29 10.85
C GLU A 364 9.12 -18.99 11.61
N GLN A 365 9.79 -17.89 11.24
CA GLN A 365 9.83 -16.66 12.04
C GLN A 365 9.17 -15.45 11.36
N TYR A 366 9.07 -15.44 10.03
CA TYR A 366 8.55 -14.30 9.25
C TYR A 366 7.38 -14.68 8.35
N SER A 367 6.59 -15.68 8.77
CA SER A 367 5.34 -16.09 8.13
C SER A 367 4.13 -15.47 8.81
N PHE A 368 3.01 -15.38 8.09
CA PHE A 368 1.73 -15.01 8.70
C PHE A 368 1.28 -16.00 9.79
N GLU A 369 1.70 -17.27 9.70
CA GLU A 369 1.45 -18.25 10.76
C GLU A 369 2.14 -17.83 12.07
N ALA A 370 3.42 -17.45 11.99
CA ALA A 370 4.18 -16.95 13.13
C ALA A 370 3.54 -15.67 13.70
N ARG A 371 3.17 -14.71 12.85
CA ARG A 371 2.55 -13.45 13.30
C ARG A 371 1.16 -13.64 13.91
N ALA A 372 0.35 -14.54 13.35
CA ALA A 372 -0.95 -14.89 13.93
C ALA A 372 -0.78 -15.49 15.33
N ARG A 373 0.20 -16.39 15.51
CA ARG A 373 0.50 -16.99 16.82
C ARG A 373 0.97 -15.93 17.82
N GLU A 374 1.92 -15.08 17.45
CA GLU A 374 2.40 -13.98 18.30
C GLU A 374 1.25 -13.04 18.72
N LEU A 375 0.33 -12.71 17.80
CA LEU A 375 -0.83 -11.88 18.10
C LEU A 375 -1.78 -12.56 19.10
N VAL A 376 -2.06 -13.85 18.94
CA VAL A 376 -2.89 -14.61 19.88
C VAL A 376 -2.25 -14.64 21.27
N GLU A 377 -0.96 -14.95 21.35
CA GLU A 377 -0.22 -14.97 22.62
C GLU A 377 -0.23 -13.59 23.32
N ILE A 378 -0.10 -12.51 22.54
CA ILE A 378 -0.22 -11.14 23.04
C ILE A 378 -1.62 -10.89 23.62
N VAL A 379 -2.67 -11.31 22.91
CA VAL A 379 -4.06 -11.15 23.37
C VAL A 379 -4.32 -11.94 24.65
N GLU A 380 -3.97 -13.22 24.67
CA GLU A 380 -4.15 -14.10 25.83
C GLU A 380 -3.47 -13.53 27.09
N LYS A 381 -2.25 -13.00 26.93
CA LYS A 381 -1.48 -12.38 28.02
C LYS A 381 -2.18 -11.17 28.65
N HIS A 382 -2.99 -10.44 27.89
CA HIS A 382 -3.67 -9.22 28.36
C HIS A 382 -5.13 -9.44 28.71
N LEU A 383 -5.76 -10.53 28.25
CA LEU A 383 -7.08 -10.95 28.71
C LEU A 383 -7.05 -11.65 30.08
N GLN A 384 -5.89 -12.18 30.50
CA GLN A 384 -5.69 -12.82 31.81
C GLN A 384 -5.37 -11.85 32.95
N LYS A 385 -5.26 -10.55 32.68
CA LYS A 385 -5.06 -9.48 33.67
C LYS A 385 -6.38 -8.80 33.98
#